data_AF-A0A4Z1BW11-F1
#
_entry.id   AF-A0A4Z1BW11-F1
#
_cell.length_a   1.000
_cell.length_b   1.000
_cell.length_c   1.000
_cell.angle_alpha   90.00
_cell.angle_beta   90.00
_cell.angle_gamma   90.00
#
_symmetry.space_group_name_H-M   'P 1'
#
loop_
_entity.id
_entity.type
_entity.pdbx_description
1 polymer ?
#
loop_
_entity_poly.entity_id
_entity_poly.type
_entity_poly.pdbx_seq_one_letter_code
_entity_poly.pdbx_strand_id
1 'polypeptide(L)'
;MFKKINQTLITKYPLIWNLKFIWILLTVLVFNFIAFINGFLFFNKKSQLQESGLYEVFFNTGIAIYYVLIGVIIGVIWLYFYIKNNRFKSNYPTSRNYLFKEFLAVFFIIFLMFYVPNSFKTGLKLRVSNYMSEEQYLKDINIINRTQGFTLQPEFGYDNYSRNLSVPAFDSLVSEKETRELYEKNKRDYLRENPTYSYNSFLEPYFRNPEFETLLQDYFPERFSYTKIYFNQTYQPLKTTDSFQEEMAYPVAVDSLSILDSVSYANTVNASGKPDVYYNLASLYSYSSLAFENPKDSTLNHQFYDEQWIALLQKNDRKAIENLLNNYTDLLKKQEIGYQFKHKNWIDYLPQYPYYFIDHILNSRELVAKDQSKSKTEDYINQDSLNKVYENIEFAKYNSTWLEHIQYYLLIALILTVLIITFRFSSFKVWLISLIGAGILAILGSVFGISIDASIGYTQFTPYIILFVFYVAFIAITLIGLRSKKYKVLTGVNLNWFVATNIFIGIVMLSFYTDFRSEMLYDSTNQISIYELRQTNKELLMLQQFAEFFLYINPILYLISFYFIINLYKKWQAMPEE
;
A
#
# COMPACT_ATOMS: atom_id res chain seq x y z
N MET A 1 15.99 -34.01 -35.15
CA MET A 1 14.82 -33.11 -35.00
C MET A 1 15.22 -31.62 -35.04
N PHE A 2 16.13 -31.15 -34.17
CA PHE A 2 16.54 -29.73 -34.09
C PHE A 2 17.11 -29.12 -35.38
N LYS A 3 17.90 -29.86 -36.17
CA LYS A 3 18.43 -29.38 -37.47
C LYS A 3 17.31 -29.02 -38.46
N LYS A 4 16.25 -29.84 -38.54
CA LYS A 4 15.09 -29.59 -39.43
C LYS A 4 14.25 -28.38 -38.98
N ILE A 5 14.07 -28.23 -37.67
CA ILE A 5 13.38 -27.06 -37.08
C ILE A 5 14.18 -25.79 -37.38
N ASN A 6 15.49 -25.80 -37.14
CA ASN A 6 16.36 -24.66 -37.39
C ASN A 6 16.36 -24.24 -38.87
N GLN A 7 16.42 -25.21 -39.79
CA GLN A 7 16.37 -24.95 -41.22
C GLN A 7 15.02 -24.33 -41.64
N THR A 8 13.92 -24.85 -41.10
CA THR A 8 12.57 -24.32 -41.37
C THR A 8 12.40 -22.89 -40.86
N LEU A 9 12.91 -22.60 -39.66
CA LEU A 9 12.86 -21.26 -39.06
C LEU A 9 13.66 -20.24 -39.88
N ILE A 10 14.85 -20.61 -40.38
CA ILE A 10 15.65 -19.74 -41.24
C ILE A 10 14.90 -19.42 -42.54
N THR A 11 14.29 -20.43 -43.17
CA THR A 11 13.67 -20.27 -44.50
C THR A 11 12.30 -19.59 -44.46
N LYS A 12 11.47 -19.89 -43.43
CA LYS A 12 10.06 -19.44 -43.37
C LYS A 12 9.80 -18.36 -42.33
N TYR A 13 10.55 -18.35 -41.21
CA TYR A 13 10.31 -17.45 -40.07
C TYR A 13 11.59 -16.77 -39.58
N PRO A 14 12.25 -15.97 -40.43
CA PRO A 14 13.58 -15.42 -40.14
C PRO A 14 13.62 -14.54 -38.88
N LEU A 15 12.54 -13.83 -38.56
CA LEU A 15 12.45 -13.03 -37.33
C LEU A 15 12.53 -13.90 -36.08
N ILE A 16 11.73 -14.98 -36.04
CA ILE A 16 11.68 -15.95 -34.94
C ILE A 16 13.06 -16.58 -34.74
N TRP A 17 13.73 -16.93 -35.86
CA TRP A 17 15.07 -17.47 -35.82
C TRP A 17 16.13 -16.49 -35.30
N ASN A 18 16.04 -15.23 -35.71
CA ASN A 18 16.99 -14.18 -35.34
C ASN A 18 16.93 -13.85 -33.85
N LEU A 19 15.71 -13.71 -33.34
CA LEU A 19 15.43 -13.50 -31.92
C LEU A 19 15.76 -14.70 -31.04
N LYS A 20 16.02 -15.88 -31.63
CA LYS A 20 15.95 -17.17 -30.91
C LYS A 20 14.65 -17.28 -30.10
N PHE A 21 13.57 -16.74 -30.65
CA PHE A 21 12.32 -16.42 -29.93
C PHE A 21 11.74 -17.64 -29.21
N ILE A 22 11.69 -18.79 -29.88
CA ILE A 22 11.16 -20.04 -29.29
C ILE A 22 11.98 -20.46 -28.06
N TRP A 23 13.31 -20.36 -28.15
CA TRP A 23 14.20 -20.80 -27.07
C TRP A 23 14.14 -19.85 -25.88
N ILE A 24 14.24 -18.55 -26.13
CA ILE A 24 14.17 -17.57 -25.04
C ILE A 24 12.79 -17.55 -24.38
N LEU A 25 11.71 -17.67 -25.16
CA LEU A 25 10.37 -17.74 -24.61
C LEU A 25 10.21 -18.97 -23.72
N LEU A 26 10.67 -20.15 -24.16
CA LEU A 26 10.64 -21.36 -23.33
C LEU A 26 11.46 -21.17 -22.06
N THR A 27 12.67 -20.61 -22.15
CA THR A 27 13.52 -20.33 -20.98
C THR A 27 12.83 -19.40 -19.98
N VAL A 28 12.22 -18.31 -20.45
CA VAL A 28 11.54 -17.34 -19.58
C VAL A 28 10.25 -17.91 -18.99
N LEU A 29 9.52 -18.74 -19.73
CA LEU A 29 8.35 -19.46 -19.19
C LEU A 29 8.76 -20.45 -18.11
N VAL A 30 9.83 -21.22 -18.32
CA VAL A 30 10.40 -22.13 -17.30
C VAL A 30 10.88 -21.32 -16.09
N PHE A 31 11.50 -20.17 -16.31
CA PHE A 31 11.96 -19.29 -15.23
C PHE A 31 10.80 -18.79 -14.35
N ASN A 32 9.70 -18.34 -14.96
CA ASN A 32 8.48 -17.98 -14.24
C ASN A 32 7.83 -19.19 -13.55
N PHE A 33 7.83 -20.36 -14.19
CA PHE A 33 7.27 -21.57 -13.60
C PHE A 33 8.06 -22.03 -12.37
N ILE A 34 9.39 -21.94 -12.40
CA ILE A 34 10.25 -22.19 -11.23
C ILE A 34 9.94 -21.18 -10.13
N ALA A 35 9.76 -19.89 -10.47
CA ALA A 35 9.38 -18.86 -9.50
C ALA A 35 8.04 -19.18 -8.82
N PHE A 36 7.06 -19.60 -9.61
CA PHE A 36 5.76 -20.05 -9.11
C PHE A 36 5.89 -21.26 -8.17
N ILE A 37 6.64 -22.31 -8.57
CA ILE A 37 6.86 -23.47 -7.70
C ILE A 37 7.55 -23.04 -6.39
N ASN A 38 8.57 -22.19 -6.48
CA ASN A 38 9.29 -21.72 -5.30
C ASN A 38 8.39 -20.90 -4.37
N GLY A 39 7.50 -20.06 -4.90
CA GLY A 39 6.49 -19.38 -4.10
C GLY A 39 5.51 -20.35 -3.45
N PHE A 40 5.07 -21.38 -4.17
CA PHE A 40 4.19 -22.43 -3.63
C PHE A 40 4.86 -23.24 -2.51
N LEU A 41 6.15 -23.54 -2.64
CA LEU A 41 6.94 -24.27 -1.64
C LEU A 41 7.45 -23.38 -0.50
N PHE A 42 7.43 -22.05 -0.67
CA PHE A 42 7.85 -21.09 0.37
C PHE A 42 6.97 -21.18 1.61
N PHE A 43 5.65 -21.38 1.42
CA PHE A 43 4.73 -21.62 2.53
C PHE A 43 4.78 -23.10 2.96
N ASN A 44 5.55 -23.35 4.02
CA ASN A 44 5.77 -24.68 4.58
C ASN A 44 5.49 -24.78 6.08
N LYS A 45 5.32 -23.64 6.77
CA LYS A 45 5.03 -23.56 8.20
C LYS A 45 3.84 -22.66 8.43
N LYS A 46 3.01 -23.09 9.37
CA LYS A 46 1.82 -22.38 9.79
C LYS A 46 2.12 -21.01 10.41
N SER A 47 3.19 -20.92 11.20
CA SER A 47 3.66 -19.67 11.81
C SER A 47 3.90 -18.54 10.79
N GLN A 48 4.18 -18.86 9.51
CA GLN A 48 4.35 -17.85 8.46
C GLN A 48 3.08 -17.03 8.20
N LEU A 49 1.89 -17.57 8.53
CA LEU A 49 0.64 -16.81 8.44
C LEU A 49 0.59 -15.64 9.43
N GLN A 50 1.40 -15.68 10.49
CA GLN A 50 1.49 -14.61 11.48
C GLN A 50 2.45 -13.50 11.06
N GLU A 51 3.19 -13.66 9.95
CA GLU A 51 4.14 -12.64 9.48
C GLU A 51 3.45 -11.47 8.78
N SER A 52 3.88 -10.25 9.13
CA SER A 52 3.53 -9.05 8.37
C SER A 52 4.25 -9.06 7.03
N GLY A 53 3.51 -8.81 5.94
CA GLY A 53 4.08 -8.78 4.60
C GLY A 53 4.47 -10.14 4.03
N LEU A 54 3.81 -11.24 4.43
CA LEU A 54 4.02 -12.59 3.88
C LEU A 54 4.12 -12.60 2.34
N TYR A 55 3.30 -11.81 1.66
CA TYR A 55 3.28 -11.74 0.20
C TYR A 55 4.28 -10.77 -0.43
N GLU A 56 4.98 -9.97 0.38
CA GLU A 56 6.07 -9.08 -0.02
C GLU A 56 7.45 -9.72 0.17
N VAL A 57 7.48 -10.97 0.64
CA VAL A 57 8.71 -11.70 0.98
C VAL A 57 9.68 -11.83 -0.19
N PHE A 58 9.19 -11.77 -1.44
CA PHE A 58 10.06 -11.80 -2.62
C PHE A 58 11.07 -10.63 -2.61
N PHE A 59 10.61 -9.43 -2.27
CA PHE A 59 11.43 -8.20 -2.24
C PHE A 59 12.05 -7.94 -0.87
N ASN A 60 11.35 -8.30 0.21
CA ASN A 60 11.82 -8.08 1.58
C ASN A 60 12.91 -9.06 2.03
N THR A 61 13.23 -10.06 1.21
CA THR A 61 14.29 -11.04 1.49
C THR A 61 15.32 -11.08 0.36
N GLY A 62 16.40 -11.83 0.56
CA GLY A 62 17.42 -12.06 -0.47
C GLY A 62 16.93 -12.82 -1.72
N ILE A 63 15.66 -13.25 -1.77
CA ILE A 63 15.09 -14.00 -2.91
C ILE A 63 15.20 -13.22 -4.21
N ALA A 64 14.82 -11.94 -4.23
CA ALA A 64 14.87 -11.10 -5.42
C ALA A 64 16.26 -11.08 -6.07
N ILE A 65 17.32 -11.03 -5.27
CA ILE A 65 18.71 -10.97 -5.75
C ILE A 65 19.05 -12.21 -6.60
N TYR A 66 18.67 -13.40 -6.14
CA TYR A 66 18.93 -14.64 -6.89
C TYR A 66 18.22 -14.65 -8.25
N TYR A 67 16.96 -14.22 -8.31
CA TYR A 67 16.21 -14.14 -9.57
C TYR A 67 16.77 -13.06 -10.49
N VAL A 68 17.18 -11.90 -9.95
CA VAL A 68 17.82 -10.85 -10.75
C VAL A 68 19.12 -11.37 -11.38
N LEU A 69 19.97 -12.06 -10.62
CA LEU A 69 21.21 -12.64 -11.16
C LEU A 69 20.96 -13.66 -12.27
N ILE A 70 20.01 -14.58 -12.07
CA ILE A 70 19.63 -15.57 -13.08
C ILE A 70 19.05 -14.86 -14.32
N GLY A 71 18.18 -13.87 -14.12
CA GLY A 71 17.59 -13.07 -15.19
C GLY A 71 18.64 -12.33 -16.02
N VAL A 72 19.66 -11.75 -15.37
CA VAL A 72 20.80 -11.11 -16.04
C VAL A 72 21.59 -12.11 -16.89
N ILE A 73 21.88 -13.31 -16.36
CA ILE A 73 22.59 -14.36 -17.13
C ILE A 73 21.79 -14.77 -18.36
N ILE A 74 20.49 -15.04 -18.20
CA ILE A 74 19.59 -15.38 -19.32
C ILE A 74 19.59 -14.23 -20.35
N GLY A 75 19.46 -12.99 -19.87
CA GLY A 75 19.47 -11.78 -20.70
C GLY A 75 20.77 -11.62 -21.49
N VAL A 76 21.93 -11.76 -20.87
CA VAL A 76 23.25 -11.62 -21.53
C VAL A 76 23.45 -12.70 -22.60
N ILE A 77 23.15 -13.97 -22.28
CA ILE A 77 23.27 -15.07 -23.24
C ILE A 77 22.36 -14.83 -24.45
N TRP A 78 21.11 -14.44 -24.18
CA TRP A 78 20.15 -14.14 -25.25
C TRP A 78 20.59 -12.94 -26.10
N LEU A 79 21.02 -11.84 -25.46
CA LEU A 79 21.48 -10.63 -26.13
C LEU A 79 22.68 -10.91 -27.03
N TYR A 80 23.63 -11.75 -26.60
CA TYR A 80 24.76 -12.18 -27.43
C TYR A 80 24.29 -12.78 -28.77
N PHE A 81 23.35 -13.73 -28.74
CA PHE A 81 22.81 -14.34 -29.96
C PHE A 81 21.94 -13.39 -30.77
N TYR A 82 21.16 -12.55 -30.09
CA TYR A 82 20.24 -11.59 -30.70
C TYR A 82 20.99 -10.50 -31.48
N ILE A 83 22.05 -9.95 -30.90
CA ILE A 83 22.85 -8.86 -31.49
C ILE A 83 23.70 -9.34 -32.66
N LYS A 84 24.19 -10.59 -32.61
CA LYS A 84 25.11 -11.17 -33.60
C LYS A 84 24.62 -11.03 -35.04
N ASN A 85 23.31 -11.14 -35.27
CA ASN A 85 22.72 -11.09 -36.60
C ASN A 85 21.77 -9.89 -36.72
N ASN A 86 22.26 -8.78 -37.30
CA ASN A 86 21.49 -7.56 -37.43
C ASN A 86 21.27 -7.13 -38.88
N ARG A 87 20.14 -7.59 -39.45
CA ARG A 87 19.72 -7.27 -40.82
C ARG A 87 19.56 -5.78 -41.10
N PHE A 88 19.10 -5.02 -40.10
CA PHE A 88 18.90 -3.58 -40.25
C PHE A 88 20.26 -2.91 -40.48
N LYS A 89 21.24 -3.09 -39.58
CA LYS A 89 22.60 -2.54 -39.74
C LYS A 89 23.32 -2.99 -41.01
N SER A 90 23.06 -4.20 -41.50
CA SER A 90 23.66 -4.73 -42.73
C SER A 90 22.99 -4.22 -44.02
N ASN A 91 22.14 -3.19 -43.95
CA ASN A 91 21.43 -2.57 -45.08
C ASN A 91 20.56 -3.54 -45.90
N TYR A 92 20.11 -4.66 -45.30
CA TYR A 92 19.12 -5.51 -45.95
C TYR A 92 17.76 -4.79 -45.98
N PRO A 93 16.99 -4.87 -47.08
CA PRO A 93 15.66 -4.28 -47.15
C PRO A 93 14.73 -4.88 -46.08
N THR A 94 14.43 -4.12 -45.03
CA THR A 94 13.48 -4.52 -43.97
C THR A 94 12.22 -3.68 -44.00
N SER A 95 11.07 -4.34 -43.95
CA SER A 95 9.78 -3.66 -43.86
C SER A 95 9.56 -3.05 -42.47
N ARG A 96 8.75 -1.99 -42.39
CA ARG A 96 8.35 -1.39 -41.11
C ARG A 96 7.70 -2.44 -40.20
N ASN A 97 6.82 -3.27 -40.76
CA ASN A 97 6.11 -4.32 -40.03
C ASN A 97 7.06 -5.38 -39.46
N TYR A 98 8.16 -5.70 -40.15
CA TYR A 98 9.18 -6.62 -39.62
C TYR A 98 9.84 -6.04 -38.36
N LEU A 99 10.28 -4.78 -38.42
CA LEU A 99 10.93 -4.08 -37.29
C LEU A 99 9.96 -3.87 -36.12
N PHE A 100 8.68 -3.64 -36.41
CA PHE A 100 7.66 -3.50 -35.38
C PHE A 100 7.37 -4.82 -34.67
N LYS A 101 7.24 -5.93 -35.42
CA LYS A 101 7.11 -7.27 -34.82
C LYS A 101 8.33 -7.65 -34.00
N GLU A 102 9.52 -7.23 -34.43
CA GLU A 102 10.75 -7.40 -33.66
C GLU A 102 10.70 -6.65 -32.32
N PHE A 103 10.32 -5.38 -32.34
CA PHE A 103 10.13 -4.57 -31.13
C PHE A 103 9.10 -5.19 -30.18
N LEU A 104 7.93 -5.59 -30.68
CA LEU A 104 6.91 -6.25 -29.86
C LEU A 104 7.39 -7.56 -29.24
N ALA A 105 8.15 -8.37 -30.00
CA ALA A 105 8.69 -9.63 -29.50
C ALA A 105 9.74 -9.40 -28.40
N VAL A 106 10.63 -8.42 -28.57
CA VAL A 106 11.61 -8.03 -27.53
C VAL A 106 10.89 -7.53 -26.28
N PHE A 107 9.91 -6.64 -26.46
CA PHE A 107 9.08 -6.13 -25.35
C PHE A 107 8.41 -7.26 -24.57
N PHE A 108 7.77 -8.20 -25.27
CA PHE A 108 7.10 -9.32 -24.63
C PHE A 108 8.05 -10.24 -23.86
N ILE A 109 9.23 -10.53 -24.43
CA ILE A 109 10.26 -11.35 -23.74
C ILE A 109 10.71 -10.66 -22.45
N ILE A 110 11.04 -9.37 -22.52
CA ILE A 110 11.52 -8.62 -21.36
C ILE A 110 10.42 -8.49 -20.32
N PHE A 111 9.18 -8.20 -20.73
CA PHE A 111 8.04 -8.17 -19.82
C PHE A 111 7.92 -9.48 -19.03
N LEU A 112 7.96 -10.64 -19.70
CA LEU A 112 7.92 -11.93 -19.03
C LEU A 112 9.13 -12.17 -18.11
N MET A 113 10.33 -11.65 -18.43
CA MET A 113 11.49 -11.72 -17.53
C MET A 113 11.28 -10.94 -16.23
N PHE A 114 10.62 -9.78 -16.30
CA PHE A 114 10.34 -8.94 -15.14
C PHE A 114 9.07 -9.34 -14.38
N TYR A 115 8.21 -10.18 -14.96
CA TYR A 115 6.97 -10.67 -14.34
C TYR A 115 7.18 -11.76 -13.26
N VAL A 116 8.42 -12.20 -13.07
CA VAL A 116 8.82 -13.23 -12.11
C VAL A 116 8.34 -13.02 -10.67
N PRO A 117 8.35 -11.81 -10.08
CA PRO A 117 7.82 -11.57 -8.74
C PRO A 117 6.34 -11.96 -8.62
N ASN A 118 5.51 -11.61 -9.61
CA ASN A 118 4.09 -11.98 -9.62
C ASN A 118 3.90 -13.49 -9.78
N SER A 119 4.75 -14.17 -10.56
CA SER A 119 4.71 -15.63 -10.64
C SER A 119 4.98 -16.28 -9.26
N PHE A 120 5.97 -15.79 -8.51
CA PHE A 120 6.24 -16.23 -7.14
C PHE A 120 5.07 -15.96 -6.19
N LYS A 121 4.57 -14.71 -6.15
CA LYS A 121 3.44 -14.30 -5.30
C LYS A 121 2.20 -15.12 -5.60
N THR A 122 1.93 -15.42 -6.88
CA THR A 122 0.80 -16.27 -7.29
C THR A 122 0.93 -17.70 -6.77
N GLY A 123 2.14 -18.30 -6.82
CA GLY A 123 2.39 -19.62 -6.26
C GLY A 123 2.17 -19.67 -4.75
N LEU A 124 2.69 -18.66 -4.03
CA LEU A 124 2.50 -18.50 -2.59
C LEU A 124 1.01 -18.38 -2.22
N LYS A 125 0.28 -17.51 -2.92
CA LYS A 125 -1.16 -17.35 -2.73
C LYS A 125 -1.94 -18.62 -2.99
N LEU A 126 -1.61 -19.36 -4.05
CA LEU A 126 -2.28 -20.63 -4.33
C LEU A 126 -2.07 -21.63 -3.19
N ARG A 127 -0.89 -21.63 -2.55
CA ARG A 127 -0.64 -22.50 -1.41
C ARG A 127 -1.44 -22.05 -0.18
N VAL A 128 -1.42 -20.76 0.14
CA VAL A 128 -2.12 -20.21 1.32
C VAL A 128 -3.64 -20.28 1.16
N SER A 129 -4.18 -20.02 -0.03
CA SER A 129 -5.63 -20.07 -0.26
C SER A 129 -6.22 -21.47 -0.09
N ASN A 130 -5.41 -22.50 -0.34
CA ASN A 130 -5.75 -23.92 -0.16
C ASN A 130 -5.40 -24.46 1.24
N TYR A 131 -4.75 -23.67 2.10
CA TYR A 131 -4.41 -24.09 3.46
C TYR A 131 -5.66 -24.31 4.33
N MET A 132 -6.69 -23.50 4.13
CA MET A 132 -7.97 -23.58 4.85
C MET A 132 -9.12 -23.54 3.84
N SER A 133 -10.14 -24.39 3.97
CA SER A 133 -11.34 -24.33 3.13
C SER A 133 -12.11 -23.01 3.36
N GLU A 134 -12.86 -22.55 2.37
CA GLU A 134 -13.72 -21.36 2.52
C GLU A 134 -14.73 -21.51 3.68
N GLU A 135 -15.39 -22.67 3.80
CA GLU A 135 -16.33 -22.94 4.89
C GLU A 135 -15.66 -22.78 6.27
N GLN A 136 -14.48 -23.39 6.46
CA GLN A 136 -13.72 -23.26 7.70
C GLN A 136 -13.30 -21.82 7.97
N TYR A 137 -12.88 -21.06 6.95
CA TYR A 137 -12.52 -19.64 7.10
C TYR A 137 -13.72 -18.82 7.59
N LEU A 138 -14.88 -18.95 6.92
CA LEU A 138 -16.11 -18.23 7.30
C LEU A 138 -16.59 -18.62 8.70
N LYS A 139 -16.43 -19.90 9.08
CA LYS A 139 -16.72 -20.38 10.43
C LYS A 139 -15.78 -19.78 11.47
N ASP A 140 -14.49 -19.72 11.17
CA ASP A 140 -13.47 -19.20 12.09
C ASP A 140 -13.67 -17.69 12.33
N ILE A 141 -13.87 -16.88 11.28
CA ILE A 141 -14.16 -15.44 11.46
C ILE A 141 -15.49 -15.21 12.21
N ASN A 142 -16.49 -16.07 12.03
CA ASN A 142 -17.74 -16.00 12.78
C ASN A 142 -17.52 -16.30 14.27
N ILE A 143 -16.69 -17.29 14.61
CA ILE A 143 -16.32 -17.57 16.02
C ILE A 143 -15.59 -16.38 16.62
N ILE A 144 -14.64 -15.78 15.89
CA ILE A 144 -13.88 -14.61 16.35
C ILE A 144 -14.84 -13.43 16.61
N ASN A 145 -15.65 -13.06 15.61
CA ASN A 145 -16.61 -11.97 15.73
C ASN A 145 -17.68 -12.22 16.81
N ARG A 146 -18.07 -13.47 17.09
CA ARG A 146 -19.00 -13.76 18.20
C ARG A 146 -18.33 -13.74 19.57
N THR A 147 -17.02 -13.90 19.64
CA THR A 147 -16.30 -14.05 20.91
C THR A 147 -15.56 -12.78 21.33
N GLN A 148 -15.13 -11.93 20.38
CA GLN A 148 -14.24 -10.78 20.63
C GLN A 148 -14.73 -9.85 21.76
N GLY A 149 -16.03 -9.55 21.82
CA GLY A 149 -16.60 -8.70 22.88
C GLY A 149 -16.39 -9.26 24.28
N PHE A 150 -16.15 -10.57 24.42
CA PHE A 150 -15.92 -11.22 25.69
C PHE A 150 -14.42 -11.45 26.01
N THR A 151 -13.46 -10.83 25.31
CA THR A 151 -12.02 -11.18 25.42
C THR A 151 -11.09 -10.20 26.18
N LEU A 152 -11.61 -9.18 26.89
CA LEU A 152 -10.87 -8.14 27.66
C LEU A 152 -9.50 -7.79 27.09
N GLN A 153 -9.49 -7.27 25.88
CA GLN A 153 -8.27 -6.69 25.33
C GLN A 153 -8.40 -5.18 25.30
N PRO A 154 -7.35 -4.44 25.73
CA PRO A 154 -7.31 -2.98 25.61
C PRO A 154 -7.37 -2.52 24.15
N GLU A 155 -6.93 -3.36 23.20
CA GLU A 155 -6.83 -3.03 21.77
C GLU A 155 -8.08 -3.36 20.94
N PHE A 156 -9.07 -4.06 21.52
CA PHE A 156 -10.34 -4.36 20.84
C PHE A 156 -11.46 -3.36 21.14
N GLY A 157 -11.19 -2.36 21.97
CA GLY A 157 -12.04 -1.20 22.08
C GLY A 157 -11.55 -0.17 21.07
N TYR A 158 -12.41 0.22 20.13
CA TYR A 158 -12.23 1.52 19.55
C TYR A 158 -12.20 2.55 20.67
N ASP A 159 -11.55 3.67 20.39
CA ASP A 159 -11.94 4.96 20.92
C ASP A 159 -13.46 4.97 21.23
N ASN A 160 -13.83 5.31 22.47
CA ASN A 160 -15.19 5.24 23.04
C ASN A 160 -16.31 5.96 22.26
N TYR A 161 -16.03 6.48 21.07
CA TYR A 161 -16.91 7.24 20.21
C TYR A 161 -17.94 6.37 19.47
N SER A 162 -18.19 5.13 19.89
CA SER A 162 -19.03 4.23 19.09
C SER A 162 -19.89 3.16 19.80
N ARG A 163 -21.03 3.49 20.43
CA ARG A 163 -22.16 2.56 20.75
C ARG A 163 -23.23 2.37 19.64
N ASN A 164 -23.37 1.18 19.04
CA ASN A 164 -24.29 0.93 17.90
C ASN A 164 -25.72 0.52 18.28
N LEU A 165 -25.94 0.10 19.53
CA LEU A 165 -27.22 -0.47 19.96
C LEU A 165 -27.82 0.27 21.15
N SER A 166 -29.16 0.30 21.18
CA SER A 166 -29.93 0.76 22.33
C SER A 166 -29.68 -0.16 23.54
N VAL A 167 -29.52 0.46 24.71
CA VAL A 167 -29.19 -0.13 25.99
C VAL A 167 -30.16 0.53 26.94
N PRO A 168 -31.31 -0.12 27.19
CA PRO A 168 -32.40 0.48 27.95
C PRO A 168 -31.95 1.03 29.30
N ALA A 169 -30.95 0.42 29.93
CA ALA A 169 -30.37 0.88 31.19
C ALA A 169 -29.73 2.27 31.10
N PHE A 170 -29.00 2.57 30.03
CA PHE A 170 -28.39 3.88 29.80
C PHE A 170 -29.36 4.85 29.14
N ASP A 171 -30.16 4.37 28.19
CA ASP A 171 -31.12 5.19 27.45
C ASP A 171 -32.31 5.65 28.31
N SER A 172 -32.59 4.95 29.42
CA SER A 172 -33.57 5.40 30.42
C SER A 172 -33.06 6.52 31.34
N LEU A 173 -31.74 6.74 31.40
CA LEU A 173 -31.10 7.69 32.31
C LEU A 173 -30.95 9.07 31.70
N VAL A 174 -30.94 9.16 30.37
CA VAL A 174 -30.77 10.40 29.62
C VAL A 174 -31.72 10.37 28.42
N SER A 175 -32.53 11.41 28.23
CA SER A 175 -33.43 11.47 27.08
C SER A 175 -32.66 11.79 25.78
N GLU A 176 -33.21 11.32 24.65
CA GLU A 176 -32.72 11.67 23.31
C GLU A 176 -32.65 13.20 23.12
N LYS A 177 -33.60 13.92 23.72
CA LYS A 177 -33.66 15.38 23.68
C LYS A 177 -32.48 16.02 24.41
N GLU A 178 -32.17 15.59 25.63
CA GLU A 178 -31.04 16.12 26.42
C GLU A 178 -29.70 15.89 25.70
N THR A 179 -29.52 14.68 25.14
CA THR A 179 -28.32 14.32 24.38
C THR A 179 -28.15 15.22 23.14
N ARG A 180 -29.25 15.46 22.41
CA ARG A 180 -29.26 16.32 21.22
C ARG A 180 -29.00 17.79 21.54
N GLU A 181 -29.55 18.29 22.64
CA GLU A 181 -29.34 19.68 23.07
C GLU A 181 -27.88 19.94 23.46
N LEU A 182 -27.24 19.00 24.15
CA LEU A 182 -25.82 19.10 24.49
C LEU A 182 -24.93 19.00 23.25
N TYR A 183 -25.23 18.09 22.32
CA TYR A 183 -24.52 18.00 21.05
C TYR A 183 -24.56 19.31 20.25
N GLU A 184 -25.74 19.89 20.06
CA GLU A 184 -25.89 21.16 19.32
C GLU A 184 -25.19 22.32 20.03
N LYS A 185 -25.11 22.29 21.37
CA LYS A 185 -24.32 23.26 22.14
C LYS A 185 -22.83 23.09 21.87
N ASN A 186 -22.28 21.89 22.03
CA ASN A 186 -20.86 21.61 21.83
C ASN A 186 -20.40 21.85 20.39
N LYS A 187 -21.22 21.44 19.41
CA LYS A 187 -20.97 21.75 18.00
C LYS A 187 -20.92 23.24 17.74
N ARG A 188 -21.82 24.03 18.33
CA ARG A 188 -21.80 25.50 18.21
C ARG A 188 -20.55 26.11 18.85
N ASP A 189 -20.18 25.64 20.03
CA ASP A 189 -18.97 26.11 20.73
C ASP A 189 -17.70 25.76 19.95
N TYR A 190 -17.61 24.55 19.40
CA TYR A 190 -16.51 24.12 18.55
C TYR A 190 -16.42 24.94 17.26
N LEU A 191 -17.52 25.14 16.54
CA LEU A 191 -17.55 25.92 15.29
C LEU A 191 -17.25 27.41 15.54
N ARG A 192 -17.56 27.93 16.73
CA ARG A 192 -17.17 29.29 17.15
C ARG A 192 -15.65 29.39 17.32
N GLU A 193 -15.02 28.37 17.88
CA GLU A 193 -13.57 28.33 18.11
C GLU A 193 -12.78 27.93 16.85
N ASN A 194 -13.38 27.16 15.94
CA ASN A 194 -12.76 26.61 14.74
C ASN A 194 -13.64 26.82 13.48
N PRO A 195 -13.83 28.07 13.02
CA PRO A 195 -14.82 28.42 12.00
C PRO A 195 -14.55 27.86 10.59
N THR A 196 -13.31 27.45 10.31
CA THR A 196 -12.87 26.96 8.99
C THR A 196 -12.73 25.44 8.90
N TYR A 197 -12.81 24.72 10.02
CA TYR A 197 -12.69 23.25 10.04
C TYR A 197 -14.05 22.58 9.92
N SER A 198 -14.18 21.59 9.04
CA SER A 198 -15.39 20.76 9.00
C SER A 198 -15.42 19.88 10.25
N TYR A 199 -16.45 20.02 11.08
CA TYR A 199 -16.76 19.11 12.20
C TYR A 199 -17.31 17.77 11.67
N ASN A 200 -16.51 17.08 10.86
CA ASN A 200 -16.89 15.82 10.21
C ASN A 200 -16.67 14.59 11.11
N SER A 201 -15.94 14.73 12.22
CA SER A 201 -15.57 13.63 13.12
C SER A 201 -16.73 13.01 13.89
N PHE A 202 -17.95 13.56 13.79
CA PHE A 202 -19.12 13.19 14.60
C PHE A 202 -20.37 12.80 13.80
N LEU A 203 -20.21 12.41 12.53
CA LEU A 203 -21.34 12.13 11.63
C LEU A 203 -21.92 10.70 11.72
N GLU A 204 -21.77 10.00 12.85
CA GLU A 204 -22.47 8.73 13.11
C GLU A 204 -23.40 8.81 14.36
N PRO A 205 -24.50 8.04 14.39
CA PRO A 205 -25.74 8.44 15.04
C PRO A 205 -25.71 8.41 16.58
N TYR A 206 -26.11 9.54 17.15
CA TYR A 206 -26.83 9.81 18.42
C TYR A 206 -26.38 9.24 19.79
N PHE A 207 -25.50 8.26 19.92
CA PHE A 207 -25.27 7.61 21.23
C PHE A 207 -23.81 7.51 21.68
N ARG A 208 -22.90 8.28 21.06
CA ARG A 208 -21.48 7.93 21.04
C ARG A 208 -20.52 9.12 21.08
N ASN A 209 -20.83 10.12 21.90
CA ASN A 209 -20.01 11.32 21.98
C ASN A 209 -19.64 11.57 23.45
N PRO A 210 -18.42 12.05 23.82
CA PRO A 210 -18.06 12.55 25.16
C PRO A 210 -19.14 13.32 25.94
N GLU A 211 -20.08 13.92 25.23
CA GLU A 211 -21.32 14.55 25.67
C GLU A 211 -22.19 13.60 26.50
N PHE A 212 -22.33 12.36 26.07
CA PHE A 212 -23.12 11.34 26.77
C PHE A 212 -22.46 10.95 28.10
N GLU A 213 -21.13 10.80 28.12
CA GLU A 213 -20.37 10.54 29.35
C GLU A 213 -20.43 11.73 30.31
N THR A 214 -20.42 12.96 29.78
CA THR A 214 -20.62 14.19 30.58
C THR A 214 -22.00 14.20 31.23
N LEU A 215 -23.05 13.80 30.51
CA LEU A 215 -24.40 13.68 31.09
C LEU A 215 -24.45 12.57 32.14
N LEU A 216 -23.85 11.40 31.90
CA LEU A 216 -23.79 10.33 32.89
C LEU A 216 -23.03 10.73 34.17
N GLN A 217 -22.00 11.57 34.06
CA GLN A 217 -21.26 12.11 35.20
C GLN A 217 -22.16 12.92 36.14
N ASP A 218 -23.06 13.74 35.58
CA ASP A 218 -23.99 14.55 36.36
C ASP A 218 -25.02 13.68 37.12
N TYR A 219 -25.42 12.55 36.53
CA TYR A 219 -26.39 11.63 37.14
C TYR A 219 -25.76 10.61 38.12
N PHE A 220 -24.47 10.26 37.97
CA PHE A 220 -23.81 9.24 38.80
C PHE A 220 -22.39 9.65 39.26
N PRO A 221 -22.25 10.70 40.08
CA PRO A 221 -20.94 11.21 40.50
C PRO A 221 -20.09 10.20 41.28
N GLU A 222 -20.73 9.21 41.92
CA GLU A 222 -20.07 8.19 42.74
C GLU A 222 -19.69 6.90 41.97
N ARG A 223 -20.11 6.75 40.70
CA ARG A 223 -19.89 5.51 39.93
C ARG A 223 -18.67 5.53 39.00
N PHE A 224 -17.84 6.57 39.06
CA PHE A 224 -16.72 6.67 38.13
C PHE A 224 -15.52 5.77 38.48
N SER A 225 -15.19 4.95 37.48
CA SER A 225 -13.91 4.33 37.17
C SER A 225 -12.83 5.39 36.97
N TYR A 226 -11.74 5.30 37.72
CA TYR A 226 -10.59 6.19 37.66
C TYR A 226 -9.73 5.91 36.42
N THR A 227 -10.12 6.53 35.33
CA THR A 227 -9.19 7.29 34.50
C THR A 227 -10.00 8.43 33.96
N LYS A 228 -9.60 9.67 34.25
CA LYS A 228 -9.83 10.72 33.26
C LYS A 228 -9.24 10.15 31.98
N ILE A 229 -10.08 9.83 31.00
CA ILE A 229 -9.60 9.74 29.63
C ILE A 229 -9.03 11.13 29.40
N TYR A 230 -7.70 11.25 29.52
CA TYR A 230 -7.01 12.47 29.21
C TYR A 230 -7.20 12.61 27.70
N PHE A 231 -8.18 13.43 27.30
CA PHE A 231 -8.27 13.99 25.95
C PHE A 231 -7.04 14.87 25.60
N ASN A 232 -6.01 14.89 26.45
CA ASN A 232 -4.71 15.43 26.12
C ASN A 232 -3.91 14.38 25.34
N GLN A 233 -4.24 14.18 24.06
CA GLN A 233 -3.28 14.01 22.96
C GLN A 233 -4.01 13.82 21.62
N THR A 234 -4.82 14.81 21.22
CA THR A 234 -4.92 15.17 19.79
C THR A 234 -5.17 16.65 19.54
N TYR A 235 -5.19 17.49 20.58
CA TYR A 235 -5.05 18.93 20.43
C TYR A 235 -3.94 19.43 21.35
N GLN A 236 -2.69 19.32 20.89
CA GLN A 236 -1.70 20.31 21.28
C GLN A 236 -1.92 21.52 20.38
N PRO A 237 -2.19 22.72 20.92
CA PRO A 237 -2.09 23.92 20.11
C PRO A 237 -0.65 24.00 19.62
N LEU A 238 -0.47 23.98 18.30
CA LEU A 238 0.80 24.27 17.63
C LEU A 238 1.39 25.55 18.21
N LYS A 239 2.41 25.42 19.07
CA LYS A 239 3.36 26.51 19.29
C LYS A 239 4.24 26.58 18.06
N THR A 240 4.39 27.79 17.55
CA THR A 240 4.91 28.18 16.23
C THR A 240 6.40 27.93 16.01
N THR A 241 7.05 27.08 16.78
CA THR A 241 8.47 26.76 16.62
C THR A 241 8.72 25.35 17.13
N ASP A 242 8.53 24.34 16.28
CA ASP A 242 9.39 23.16 16.29
C ASP A 242 9.18 22.40 14.97
N SER A 243 10.29 22.18 14.27
CA SER A 243 10.39 21.55 12.97
C SER A 243 10.08 20.06 13.05
N PHE A 244 9.09 19.60 12.29
CA PHE A 244 8.90 18.18 11.99
C PHE A 244 10.14 17.67 11.22
N GLN A 245 10.91 16.78 11.85
CA GLN A 245 11.76 15.84 11.14
C GLN A 245 11.07 14.48 11.06
N GLU A 246 11.36 13.83 9.94
CA GLU A 246 10.89 12.57 9.36
C GLU A 246 10.57 11.41 10.31
N GLU A 247 9.62 10.59 9.84
CA GLU A 247 9.34 9.22 10.27
C GLU A 247 10.62 8.43 10.60
N MET A 248 10.61 7.71 11.72
CA MET A 248 11.32 6.46 11.81
C MET A 248 10.36 5.34 12.15
N ALA A 249 10.39 4.31 11.29
CA ALA A 249 9.90 2.98 11.56
C ALA A 249 10.29 2.55 12.98
N TYR A 250 9.32 2.18 13.80
CA TYR A 250 9.61 1.50 15.05
C TYR A 250 9.75 0.00 14.73
N PRO A 251 10.97 -0.58 14.84
CA PRO A 251 11.04 -1.97 15.21
C PRO A 251 10.37 -2.08 16.58
N VAL A 252 9.44 -3.01 16.76
CA VAL A 252 8.97 -3.37 18.11
C VAL A 252 10.11 -4.14 18.78
N ALA A 253 11.15 -3.40 19.15
CA ALA A 253 12.02 -3.74 20.24
C ALA A 253 11.30 -3.29 21.50
N VAL A 254 11.24 -4.20 22.47
CA VAL A 254 10.86 -3.94 23.85
C VAL A 254 11.88 -2.97 24.46
N ASP A 255 11.84 -1.69 24.10
CA ASP A 255 12.58 -0.60 24.77
C ASP A 255 12.26 0.76 24.12
N SER A 256 11.08 1.33 24.43
CA SER A 256 10.87 2.79 24.51
C SER A 256 9.40 3.11 24.79
N LEU A 257 8.94 2.80 26.00
CA LEU A 257 7.86 3.59 26.59
C LEU A 257 8.48 4.92 27.00
N SER A 258 8.05 6.00 26.35
CA SER A 258 8.51 7.36 26.63
C SER A 258 8.36 7.71 28.10
N ILE A 259 9.48 8.13 28.68
CA ILE A 259 9.76 8.42 30.09
C ILE A 259 8.92 9.57 30.71
N LEU A 260 7.96 10.18 30.00
CA LEU A 260 7.35 11.44 30.45
C LEU A 260 6.03 11.35 31.24
N ASP A 261 5.33 10.22 31.26
CA ASP A 261 3.98 10.14 31.90
C ASP A 261 3.98 9.52 33.31
N SER A 262 5.13 9.09 33.84
CA SER A 262 5.19 8.25 35.05
C SER A 262 5.31 8.99 36.40
N VAL A 263 5.22 10.33 36.45
CA VAL A 263 5.38 11.09 37.70
C VAL A 263 4.06 11.41 38.43
N SER A 264 2.89 11.05 37.87
CA SER A 264 1.61 11.57 38.38
C SER A 264 0.83 10.64 39.33
N TYR A 265 1.19 9.38 39.49
CA TYR A 265 0.37 8.43 40.29
C TYR A 265 1.01 8.12 41.65
N ALA A 266 0.97 9.11 42.55
CA ALA A 266 1.02 8.80 43.97
C ALA A 266 -0.38 8.27 44.38
N ASN A 267 -0.44 7.01 44.83
CA ASN A 267 -1.66 6.38 45.34
C ASN A 267 -2.40 7.32 46.30
N THR A 268 -3.59 7.78 45.93
CA THR A 268 -4.47 8.45 46.88
C THR A 268 -4.96 7.39 47.86
N VAL A 269 -4.78 7.65 49.15
CA VAL A 269 -5.36 6.87 50.23
C VAL A 269 -6.58 7.65 50.66
N ASN A 270 -7.76 7.02 50.61
CA ASN A 270 -9.01 7.64 51.04
C ASN A 270 -8.90 8.04 52.52
N ALA A 271 -9.76 8.94 52.98
CA ALA A 271 -9.76 9.47 54.37
C ALA A 271 -9.84 8.40 55.49
N SER A 272 -10.06 7.13 55.15
CA SER A 272 -10.13 5.97 56.03
C SER A 272 -8.90 5.04 55.99
N GLY A 273 -7.83 5.40 55.27
CA GLY A 273 -6.55 4.66 55.31
C GLY A 273 -6.51 3.36 54.49
N LYS A 274 -7.48 3.12 53.61
CA LYS A 274 -7.48 1.98 52.68
C LYS A 274 -6.96 2.42 51.30
N PRO A 275 -6.23 1.56 50.57
CA PRO A 275 -5.86 1.85 49.19
C PRO A 275 -7.11 1.95 48.32
N ASP A 276 -7.16 2.97 47.46
CA ASP A 276 -8.18 3.09 46.42
C ASP A 276 -8.12 1.85 45.51
N VAL A 277 -9.26 1.17 45.34
CA VAL A 277 -9.41 0.07 44.38
C VAL A 277 -9.97 0.67 43.09
N TYR A 278 -9.13 0.80 42.07
CA TYR A 278 -9.50 1.33 40.77
C TYR A 278 -10.00 0.20 39.86
N TYR A 279 -11.15 0.39 39.23
CA TYR A 279 -11.67 -0.50 38.18
C TYR A 279 -11.68 0.27 36.87
N ASN A 280 -11.10 -0.25 35.78
CA ASN A 280 -11.08 0.38 34.46
C ASN A 280 -12.22 -0.15 33.58
N LEU A 281 -13.41 0.35 33.85
CA LEU A 281 -14.65 -0.20 33.30
C LEU A 281 -14.83 0.20 31.82
N ALA A 282 -14.69 -0.78 30.92
CA ALA A 282 -15.15 -0.66 29.53
C ALA A 282 -16.56 -1.27 29.41
N SER A 283 -17.51 -0.51 28.85
CA SER A 283 -18.85 -1.02 28.61
C SER A 283 -18.83 -2.04 27.46
N LEU A 284 -19.41 -3.23 27.68
CA LEU A 284 -19.65 -4.20 26.59
C LEU A 284 -20.54 -3.66 25.48
N TYR A 285 -21.22 -2.55 25.72
CA TYR A 285 -22.05 -1.87 24.74
C TYR A 285 -21.29 -0.92 23.81
N SER A 286 -19.99 -0.71 24.08
CA SER A 286 -19.10 0.14 23.26
C SER A 286 -18.34 -0.64 22.18
N TYR A 287 -18.53 -1.96 22.08
CA TYR A 287 -17.96 -2.74 20.97
C TYR A 287 -18.78 -2.49 19.71
N SER A 288 -18.14 -1.99 18.66
CA SER A 288 -18.82 -1.63 17.40
C SER A 288 -18.08 -2.04 16.14
N SER A 289 -16.90 -2.63 16.26
CA SER A 289 -16.10 -3.02 15.11
C SER A 289 -15.98 -4.51 15.02
N LEU A 290 -16.05 -5.00 13.79
CA LEU A 290 -15.79 -6.39 13.46
C LEU A 290 -14.29 -6.63 13.52
N ALA A 291 -13.86 -7.75 14.08
CA ALA A 291 -12.51 -8.22 13.86
C ALA A 291 -12.28 -8.50 12.38
N PHE A 292 -13.28 -9.10 11.70
CA PHE A 292 -13.22 -9.41 10.27
C PHE A 292 -14.58 -9.25 9.60
N GLU A 293 -14.62 -8.67 8.41
CA GLU A 293 -15.83 -8.65 7.58
C GLU A 293 -16.10 -10.04 6.99
N ASN A 294 -17.38 -10.36 6.76
CA ASN A 294 -17.72 -11.57 6.02
C ASN A 294 -17.78 -11.26 4.50
N PRO A 295 -16.86 -11.80 3.68
CA PRO A 295 -16.79 -11.47 2.25
C PRO A 295 -17.92 -12.07 1.42
N LYS A 296 -18.78 -12.91 2.00
CA LYS A 296 -19.91 -13.59 1.33
C LYS A 296 -21.28 -13.13 1.79
N ASP A 297 -21.36 -12.48 2.96
CA ASP A 297 -22.63 -12.12 3.57
C ASP A 297 -22.51 -10.78 4.30
N SER A 298 -22.94 -9.71 3.63
CA SER A 298 -22.95 -8.36 4.17
C SER A 298 -23.95 -8.16 5.30
N THR A 299 -24.85 -9.12 5.56
CA THR A 299 -25.77 -9.06 6.70
C THR A 299 -25.08 -9.42 8.01
N LEU A 300 -23.96 -10.15 7.96
CA LEU A 300 -23.10 -10.44 9.11
C LEU A 300 -22.18 -9.26 9.40
N ASN A 301 -22.77 -8.10 9.64
CA ASN A 301 -22.10 -6.85 9.97
C ASN A 301 -21.96 -6.68 11.50
N HIS A 302 -21.33 -5.59 11.96
CA HIS A 302 -21.16 -5.33 13.39
C HIS A 302 -22.49 -5.34 14.15
N GLN A 303 -23.55 -4.72 13.60
CA GLN A 303 -24.86 -4.66 14.24
C GLN A 303 -25.41 -6.06 14.55
N PHE A 304 -25.27 -6.99 13.60
CA PHE A 304 -25.71 -8.37 13.78
C PHE A 304 -25.00 -9.09 14.93
N TYR A 305 -23.68 -8.88 15.10
CA TYR A 305 -22.93 -9.51 16.20
C TYR A 305 -23.20 -8.81 17.53
N ASP A 306 -23.31 -7.47 17.53
CA ASP A 306 -23.67 -6.68 18.69
C ASP A 306 -25.03 -7.14 19.27
N GLU A 307 -26.03 -7.36 18.41
CA GLU A 307 -27.37 -7.83 18.81
C GLU A 307 -27.31 -9.21 19.49
N GLN A 308 -26.45 -10.11 18.98
CA GLN A 308 -26.23 -11.42 19.59
C GLN A 308 -25.56 -11.31 20.96
N TRP A 309 -24.56 -10.45 21.12
CA TRP A 309 -23.91 -10.24 22.41
C TRP A 309 -24.89 -9.72 23.44
N ILE A 310 -25.66 -8.68 23.09
CA ILE A 310 -26.68 -8.12 23.99
C ILE A 310 -27.70 -9.19 24.38
N ALA A 311 -28.15 -10.01 23.43
CA ALA A 311 -29.09 -11.09 23.74
C ALA A 311 -28.52 -12.13 24.72
N LEU A 312 -27.24 -12.50 24.59
CA LEU A 312 -26.56 -13.42 25.51
C LEU A 312 -26.39 -12.81 26.90
N LEU A 313 -26.02 -11.53 26.95
CA LEU A 313 -25.86 -10.76 28.17
C LEU A 313 -27.20 -10.63 28.90
N GLN A 314 -28.26 -10.17 28.23
CA GLN A 314 -29.61 -9.99 28.80
C GLN A 314 -30.20 -11.30 29.34
N LYS A 315 -29.95 -12.42 28.66
CA LYS A 315 -30.37 -13.76 29.13
C LYS A 315 -29.49 -14.29 30.27
N ASN A 316 -28.36 -13.65 30.56
CA ASN A 316 -27.34 -14.15 31.47
C ASN A 316 -26.92 -15.59 31.12
N ASP A 317 -26.80 -15.89 29.82
CA ASP A 317 -26.50 -17.24 29.32
C ASP A 317 -25.00 -17.55 29.43
N ARG A 318 -24.54 -17.72 30.67
CA ARG A 318 -23.14 -17.98 31.00
C ARG A 318 -22.57 -19.21 30.26
N LYS A 319 -23.38 -20.25 30.09
CA LYS A 319 -22.96 -21.49 29.41
C LYS A 319 -22.72 -21.27 27.92
N ALA A 320 -23.56 -20.46 27.26
CA ALA A 320 -23.33 -20.12 25.86
C ALA A 320 -22.05 -19.29 25.68
N ILE A 321 -21.78 -18.34 26.59
CA ILE A 321 -20.54 -17.55 26.57
C ILE A 321 -19.31 -18.43 26.83
N GLU A 322 -19.39 -19.36 27.79
CA GLU A 322 -18.33 -20.35 28.04
C GLU A 322 -18.00 -21.17 26.80
N ASN A 323 -19.04 -21.64 26.09
CA ASN A 323 -18.85 -22.40 24.86
C ASN A 323 -18.19 -21.56 23.76
N LEU A 324 -18.52 -20.27 23.63
CA LEU A 324 -17.86 -19.36 22.69
C LEU A 324 -16.38 -19.20 23.01
N LEU A 325 -16.04 -18.93 24.28
CA LEU A 325 -14.67 -18.79 24.75
C LEU A 325 -13.85 -20.09 24.57
N ASN A 326 -14.46 -21.26 24.78
CA ASN A 326 -13.83 -22.55 24.54
C ASN A 326 -13.54 -22.77 23.05
N ASN A 327 -14.54 -22.52 22.18
CA ASN A 327 -14.37 -22.61 20.73
C ASN A 327 -13.28 -21.66 20.21
N TYR A 328 -13.24 -20.44 20.74
CA TYR A 328 -12.23 -19.45 20.41
C TYR A 328 -10.84 -19.87 20.90
N THR A 329 -10.72 -20.37 22.13
CA THR A 329 -9.46 -20.91 22.67
C THR A 329 -8.93 -22.07 21.82
N ASP A 330 -9.81 -22.97 21.38
CA ASP A 330 -9.43 -24.07 20.50
C ASP A 330 -9.02 -23.59 19.10
N LEU A 331 -9.64 -22.51 18.59
CA LEU A 331 -9.21 -21.82 17.38
C LEU A 331 -7.82 -21.21 17.55
N LEU A 332 -7.53 -20.53 18.67
CA LEU A 332 -6.21 -19.96 18.94
C LEU A 332 -5.13 -21.05 19.00
N LYS A 333 -5.37 -22.14 19.73
CA LYS A 333 -4.48 -23.31 19.76
C LYS A 333 -4.29 -23.89 18.37
N LYS A 334 -5.39 -24.09 17.64
CA LYS A 334 -5.37 -24.60 16.29
C LYS A 334 -4.46 -23.72 15.45
N GLN A 335 -4.57 -22.39 15.54
CA GLN A 335 -3.81 -21.40 14.78
C GLN A 335 -2.39 -21.09 15.29
N GLU A 336 -1.92 -21.79 16.33
CA GLU A 336 -0.62 -21.52 16.98
C GLU A 336 -0.49 -20.07 17.48
N ILE A 337 -1.60 -19.46 17.86
CA ILE A 337 -1.64 -18.08 18.36
C ILE A 337 -1.32 -18.10 19.85
N GLY A 338 -0.38 -17.26 20.29
CA GLY A 338 -0.02 -17.13 21.69
C GLY A 338 -1.17 -16.54 22.50
N TYR A 339 -1.59 -17.22 23.56
CA TYR A 339 -2.58 -16.70 24.50
C TYR A 339 -2.35 -17.26 25.91
N GLN A 340 -2.76 -16.49 26.90
CA GLN A 340 -2.84 -16.86 28.30
C GLN A 340 -4.22 -16.39 28.75
N PHE A 341 -5.19 -17.29 28.87
CA PHE A 341 -6.58 -16.92 29.20
C PHE A 341 -7.22 -18.03 30.03
N LYS A 342 -7.65 -17.73 31.26
CA LYS A 342 -8.31 -18.68 32.15
C LYS A 342 -9.85 -18.55 32.11
N HIS A 343 -10.49 -19.21 31.15
CA HIS A 343 -11.96 -19.18 30.94
C HIS A 343 -12.81 -19.42 32.19
N LYS A 344 -12.35 -20.26 33.13
CA LYS A 344 -13.14 -20.70 34.29
C LYS A 344 -13.36 -19.60 35.35
N ASN A 345 -12.43 -18.65 35.47
CA ASN A 345 -12.59 -17.50 36.36
C ASN A 345 -13.12 -16.28 35.59
N TRP A 346 -13.01 -16.30 34.26
CA TRP A 346 -13.34 -15.21 33.37
C TRP A 346 -14.82 -14.79 33.37
N ILE A 347 -15.72 -15.78 33.32
CA ILE A 347 -17.17 -15.54 33.30
C ILE A 347 -17.66 -14.86 34.57
N ASP A 348 -16.93 -15.03 35.68
CA ASP A 348 -17.27 -14.38 36.94
C ASP A 348 -16.92 -12.88 36.95
N TYR A 349 -16.01 -12.45 36.08
CA TYR A 349 -15.73 -11.04 35.81
C TYR A 349 -16.65 -10.44 34.74
N LEU A 350 -17.44 -11.26 34.03
CA LEU A 350 -18.45 -10.72 33.14
C LEU A 350 -19.52 -10.01 33.98
N PRO A 351 -19.71 -8.72 33.75
CA PRO A 351 -20.53 -7.85 34.57
C PRO A 351 -21.99 -8.25 34.67
N GLN A 352 -22.60 -7.85 35.78
CA GLN A 352 -23.99 -8.09 36.09
C GLN A 352 -24.90 -7.11 35.34
N TYR A 353 -26.06 -7.60 34.92
CA TYR A 353 -27.16 -6.76 34.44
C TYR A 353 -27.43 -5.63 35.45
N PRO A 354 -27.72 -4.40 35.02
CA PRO A 354 -27.99 -4.00 33.64
C PRO A 354 -26.82 -3.30 32.90
N TYR A 355 -25.65 -3.17 33.54
CA TYR A 355 -24.64 -2.20 33.08
C TYR A 355 -23.49 -2.80 32.28
N TYR A 356 -23.28 -4.11 32.37
CA TYR A 356 -22.33 -4.87 31.58
C TYR A 356 -20.94 -4.21 31.36
N PHE A 357 -20.33 -3.67 32.43
CA PHE A 357 -18.95 -3.16 32.43
C PHE A 357 -17.88 -4.21 32.71
N ILE A 358 -16.94 -4.43 31.80
CA ILE A 358 -15.78 -5.27 32.11
C ILE A 358 -14.58 -4.40 32.42
N ASP A 359 -13.89 -4.70 33.50
CA ASP A 359 -12.63 -4.03 33.80
C ASP A 359 -11.50 -4.64 32.96
N HIS A 360 -11.04 -3.88 31.97
CA HIS A 360 -10.03 -4.33 31.01
C HIS A 360 -8.60 -4.33 31.59
N ILE A 361 -8.41 -3.79 32.80
CA ILE A 361 -7.12 -3.73 33.50
C ILE A 361 -7.04 -4.76 34.64
N LEU A 362 -8.11 -5.54 34.90
CA LEU A 362 -8.10 -6.63 35.89
C LEU A 362 -6.91 -7.63 35.76
N ASN A 363 -6.31 -7.73 34.57
CA ASN A 363 -5.19 -8.62 34.26
C ASN A 363 -3.84 -7.92 34.11
N SER A 364 -3.80 -6.61 34.34
CA SER A 364 -2.62 -5.77 34.38
C SER A 364 -2.24 -5.53 35.83
N ARG A 365 -1.31 -6.35 36.35
CA ARG A 365 -0.56 -5.91 37.52
C ARG A 365 0.52 -4.96 37.02
N GLU A 366 0.25 -3.66 37.11
CA GLU A 366 1.35 -2.72 37.27
C GLU A 366 2.04 -3.06 38.60
N LEU A 367 3.02 -3.95 38.53
CA LEU A 367 3.99 -4.07 39.59
C LEU A 367 4.70 -2.73 39.63
N VAL A 368 4.36 -1.90 40.61
CA VAL A 368 5.19 -0.77 41.07
C VAL A 368 6.49 -1.36 41.64
N ALA A 369 7.31 -1.93 40.77
CA ALA A 369 8.66 -2.35 41.05
C ALA A 369 9.54 -1.42 40.21
N LYS A 370 10.60 -0.91 40.84
CA LYS A 370 11.59 0.03 40.32
C LYS A 370 12.35 -0.43 39.05
N ASP A 371 11.86 -1.45 38.38
CA ASP A 371 12.47 -2.12 37.25
C ASP A 371 11.37 -2.31 36.17
N GLN A 372 11.24 -1.31 35.30
CA GLN A 372 10.17 -1.17 34.28
C GLN A 372 10.21 -2.24 33.18
N SER A 373 11.05 -3.27 33.30
CA SER A 373 11.25 -4.32 32.29
C SER A 373 10.31 -5.53 32.43
N LYS A 374 9.40 -5.54 33.42
CA LYS A 374 8.53 -6.70 33.69
C LYS A 374 7.11 -6.31 34.14
N SER A 375 6.34 -5.63 33.28
CA SER A 375 4.89 -5.80 33.35
C SER A 375 4.58 -7.23 32.89
N LYS A 376 3.85 -8.00 33.71
CA LYS A 376 3.46 -9.36 33.37
C LYS A 376 1.95 -9.36 33.23
N THR A 377 1.47 -9.27 32.00
CA THR A 377 0.05 -9.50 31.69
C THR A 377 -0.31 -10.93 32.13
N GLU A 378 -1.22 -11.05 33.09
CA GLU A 378 -1.59 -12.36 33.63
C GLU A 378 -2.51 -13.13 32.68
N ASP A 379 -3.28 -12.43 31.86
CA ASP A 379 -4.03 -12.98 30.74
C ASP A 379 -3.88 -12.06 29.49
N TYR A 380 -3.63 -12.63 28.31
CA TYR A 380 -3.50 -11.93 27.03
C TYR A 380 -3.79 -12.86 25.84
N ILE A 381 -4.03 -12.27 24.66
CA ILE A 381 -4.07 -12.96 23.37
C ILE A 381 -3.17 -12.15 22.42
N ASN A 382 -2.36 -12.82 21.60
CA ASN A 382 -1.57 -12.15 20.58
C ASN A 382 -2.46 -11.77 19.39
N GLN A 383 -3.02 -10.57 19.47
CA GLN A 383 -4.02 -10.09 18.53
C GLN A 383 -3.46 -9.79 17.15
N ASP A 384 -2.26 -9.22 17.08
CA ASP A 384 -1.59 -9.00 15.80
C ASP A 384 -1.41 -10.32 15.04
N SER A 385 -0.96 -11.39 15.72
CA SER A 385 -0.85 -12.71 15.10
C SER A 385 -2.20 -13.28 14.65
N LEU A 386 -3.28 -13.04 15.41
CA LEU A 386 -4.64 -13.42 14.99
C LEU A 386 -5.05 -12.69 13.71
N ASN A 387 -4.90 -11.36 13.70
CA ASN A 387 -5.21 -10.51 12.55
C ASN A 387 -4.42 -10.94 11.32
N LYS A 388 -3.09 -11.09 11.44
CA LYS A 388 -2.24 -11.48 10.31
C LYS A 388 -2.63 -12.84 9.73
N VAL A 389 -2.99 -13.82 10.57
CA VAL A 389 -3.41 -15.14 10.07
C VAL A 389 -4.63 -15.03 9.15
N TYR A 390 -5.68 -14.34 9.59
CA TYR A 390 -6.93 -14.28 8.83
C TYR A 390 -6.86 -13.26 7.69
N GLU A 391 -6.18 -12.11 7.87
CA GLU A 391 -5.88 -11.16 6.78
C GLU A 391 -5.09 -11.82 5.65
N ASN A 392 -4.05 -12.60 5.98
CA ASN A 392 -3.23 -13.28 4.98
C ASN A 392 -4.03 -14.36 4.23
N ILE A 393 -4.93 -15.08 4.91
CA ILE A 393 -5.81 -16.08 4.27
C ILE A 393 -6.85 -15.40 3.39
N GLU A 394 -7.47 -14.32 3.86
CA GLU A 394 -8.45 -13.54 3.13
C GLU A 394 -7.85 -12.99 1.84
N PHE A 395 -6.69 -12.32 1.96
CA PHE A 395 -5.94 -11.82 0.83
C PHE A 395 -5.62 -12.95 -0.15
N ALA A 396 -5.22 -14.14 0.33
CA ALA A 396 -4.97 -15.32 -0.51
C ALA A 396 -6.18 -15.71 -1.37
N LYS A 397 -7.36 -15.69 -0.77
CA LYS A 397 -8.61 -16.22 -1.33
C LYS A 397 -9.30 -15.24 -2.27
N TYR A 398 -9.37 -13.96 -1.89
CA TYR A 398 -10.27 -13.02 -2.54
C TYR A 398 -9.55 -11.96 -3.40
N ASN A 399 -8.27 -11.68 -3.14
CA ASN A 399 -7.56 -10.64 -3.88
C ASN A 399 -6.90 -11.23 -5.13
N SER A 400 -6.98 -10.54 -6.27
CA SER A 400 -6.19 -10.90 -7.46
C SER A 400 -4.81 -10.24 -7.41
N THR A 401 -3.75 -10.99 -7.69
CA THR A 401 -2.36 -10.46 -7.77
C THR A 401 -1.78 -10.50 -9.16
N TRP A 402 -2.52 -11.01 -10.16
CA TRP A 402 -2.01 -11.15 -11.52
C TRP A 402 -1.68 -9.78 -12.15
N LEU A 403 -2.48 -8.77 -11.86
CA LEU A 403 -2.29 -7.40 -12.36
C LEU A 403 -1.60 -6.48 -11.36
N GLU A 404 -1.25 -6.98 -10.18
CA GLU A 404 -0.60 -6.18 -9.17
C GLU A 404 0.75 -5.68 -9.69
N HIS A 405 0.98 -4.36 -9.57
CA HIS A 405 2.18 -3.68 -10.04
C HIS A 405 2.52 -3.87 -11.54
N ILE A 406 1.60 -4.37 -12.37
CA ILE A 406 1.86 -4.68 -13.78
C ILE A 406 2.31 -3.46 -14.58
N GLN A 407 1.81 -2.27 -14.24
CA GLN A 407 2.22 -1.00 -14.86
C GLN A 407 3.73 -0.76 -14.74
N TYR A 408 4.34 -1.13 -13.61
CA TYR A 408 5.78 -0.96 -13.40
C TYR A 408 6.58 -1.98 -14.20
N TYR A 409 6.12 -3.24 -14.28
CA TYR A 409 6.76 -4.26 -15.12
C TYR A 409 6.69 -3.91 -16.61
N LEU A 410 5.55 -3.39 -17.08
CA LEU A 410 5.39 -2.90 -18.45
C LEU A 410 6.33 -1.73 -18.74
N LEU A 411 6.45 -0.77 -17.82
CA LEU A 411 7.31 0.40 -17.99
C LEU A 411 8.80 0.02 -18.02
N ILE A 412 9.27 -0.81 -17.08
CA ILE A 412 10.66 -1.29 -17.05
C ILE A 412 10.97 -2.10 -18.32
N ALA A 413 10.05 -2.99 -18.73
CA ALA A 413 10.21 -3.75 -19.95
C ALA A 413 10.31 -2.85 -21.19
N LEU A 414 9.53 -1.78 -21.23
CA LEU A 414 9.56 -0.80 -22.31
C LEU A 414 10.90 -0.06 -22.36
N ILE A 415 11.39 0.45 -21.21
CA ILE A 415 12.67 1.16 -21.11
C ILE A 415 13.81 0.29 -21.64
N LEU A 416 13.89 -0.97 -21.19
CA LEU A 416 14.92 -1.90 -21.64
C LEU A 416 14.76 -2.29 -23.10
N THR A 417 13.53 -2.46 -23.58
CA THR A 417 13.26 -2.70 -25.01
C THR A 417 13.77 -1.57 -25.86
N VAL A 418 13.49 -0.32 -25.47
CA VAL A 418 13.94 0.87 -26.20
C VAL A 418 15.46 0.96 -26.18
N LEU A 419 16.12 0.66 -25.05
CA LEU A 419 17.59 0.60 -24.97
C LEU A 419 18.17 -0.43 -25.96
N ILE A 420 17.61 -1.65 -25.99
CA ILE A 420 18.06 -2.73 -26.87
C ILE A 420 17.77 -2.42 -28.35
N ILE A 421 16.61 -1.86 -28.65
CA ILE A 421 16.18 -1.58 -30.02
C ILE A 421 16.90 -0.35 -30.58
N THR A 422 17.13 0.70 -29.79
CA THR A 422 17.97 1.84 -30.21
C THR A 422 19.39 1.39 -30.50
N PHE A 423 19.98 0.50 -29.68
CA PHE A 423 21.27 -0.13 -29.97
C PHE A 423 21.23 -0.89 -31.29
N ARG A 424 20.14 -1.61 -31.55
CA ARG A 424 20.01 -2.41 -32.77
C ARG A 424 19.76 -1.58 -34.02
N PHE A 425 19.02 -0.48 -33.91
CA PHE A 425 18.65 0.34 -35.06
C PHE A 425 19.69 1.41 -35.38
N SER A 426 20.43 1.93 -34.40
CA SER A 426 21.48 2.92 -34.63
C SER A 426 22.88 2.31 -34.73
N SER A 427 23.83 3.01 -35.37
CA SER A 427 25.21 2.56 -35.43
C SER A 427 25.82 2.54 -34.03
N PHE A 428 26.83 1.69 -33.78
CA PHE A 428 27.47 1.63 -32.45
C PHE A 428 27.98 3.00 -32.00
N LYS A 429 28.62 3.75 -32.91
CA LYS A 429 29.08 5.13 -32.71
C LYS A 429 27.93 6.05 -32.26
N VAL A 430 26.82 6.06 -32.99
CA VAL A 430 25.67 6.93 -32.68
C VAL A 430 25.02 6.54 -31.36
N TRP A 431 24.82 5.25 -31.12
CA TRP A 431 24.24 4.76 -29.87
C TRP A 431 25.10 5.12 -28.65
N LEU A 432 26.42 4.92 -28.73
CA LEU A 432 27.34 5.24 -27.65
C LEU A 432 27.37 6.75 -27.35
N ILE A 433 27.38 7.59 -28.39
CA ILE A 433 27.30 9.05 -28.24
C ILE A 433 25.96 9.45 -27.61
N SER A 434 24.85 8.82 -28.00
CA SER A 434 23.54 9.06 -27.34
C SER A 434 23.57 8.70 -25.86
N LEU A 435 24.16 7.57 -25.49
CA LEU A 435 24.21 7.10 -24.10
C LEU A 435 25.04 8.06 -23.22
N ILE A 436 26.27 8.37 -23.65
CA ILE A 436 27.17 9.27 -22.92
C ILE A 436 26.59 10.69 -22.90
N GLY A 437 26.09 11.15 -24.05
CA GLY A 437 25.53 12.49 -24.20
C GLY A 437 24.23 12.68 -23.41
N ALA A 438 23.44 11.63 -23.16
CA ALA A 438 22.30 11.73 -22.24
C ALA A 438 22.75 12.04 -20.81
N GLY A 439 23.84 11.44 -20.34
CA GLY A 439 24.44 11.76 -19.03
C GLY A 439 24.96 13.20 -18.96
N ILE A 440 25.63 13.66 -20.02
CA ILE A 440 26.09 15.06 -20.12
C ILE A 440 24.90 16.03 -20.13
N LEU A 441 23.85 15.73 -20.89
CA LEU A 441 22.64 16.56 -20.95
C LEU A 441 21.91 16.62 -19.61
N ALA A 442 21.91 15.54 -18.82
CA ALA A 442 21.35 15.57 -17.47
C ALA A 442 22.11 16.57 -16.58
N ILE A 443 23.45 16.53 -16.60
CA ILE A 443 24.29 17.48 -15.86
C ILE A 443 24.04 18.92 -16.34
N LEU A 444 24.04 19.13 -17.67
CA LEU A 444 23.76 20.45 -18.25
C LEU A 444 22.37 20.95 -17.86
N GLY A 445 21.36 20.09 -17.91
CA GLY A 445 19.99 20.41 -17.49
C GLY A 445 19.93 20.86 -16.03
N SER A 446 20.64 20.17 -15.13
CA SER A 446 20.74 20.58 -13.72
C SER A 446 21.45 21.93 -13.55
N VAL A 447 22.57 22.15 -14.24
CA VAL A 447 23.31 23.43 -14.19
C VAL A 447 22.47 24.59 -14.74
N PHE A 448 21.75 24.36 -15.84
CA PHE A 448 20.80 25.34 -16.38
C PHE A 448 19.67 25.62 -15.39
N GLY A 449 19.15 24.59 -14.71
CA GLY A 449 18.15 24.74 -13.66
C GLY A 449 18.61 25.65 -12.52
N ILE A 450 19.83 25.46 -12.01
CA ILE A 450 20.43 26.31 -10.97
C ILE A 450 20.66 27.74 -11.49
N SER A 451 21.06 27.88 -12.75
CA SER A 451 21.30 29.21 -13.35
C SER A 451 19.99 30.00 -13.52
N ILE A 452 18.91 29.31 -13.91
CA ILE A 452 17.57 29.89 -14.00
C ILE A 452 17.09 30.32 -12.60
N ASP A 453 17.28 29.47 -11.59
CA ASP A 453 16.98 29.82 -10.19
C ASP A 453 17.67 31.11 -9.76
N ALA A 454 18.99 31.19 -9.94
CA ALA A 454 19.75 32.37 -9.55
C ALA A 454 19.33 33.66 -10.28
N SER A 455 18.73 33.55 -11.47
CA SER A 455 18.41 34.70 -12.33
C SER A 455 16.97 35.21 -12.16
N ILE A 456 15.99 34.30 -12.09
CA ILE A 456 14.56 34.63 -12.08
C ILE A 456 13.79 33.97 -10.93
N GLY A 457 14.48 33.21 -10.07
CA GLY A 457 13.90 32.42 -8.98
C GLY A 457 13.48 31.02 -9.45
N TYR A 458 13.79 29.98 -8.65
CA TYR A 458 13.35 28.62 -8.94
C TYR A 458 11.84 28.54 -8.81
N THR A 459 11.17 28.24 -9.92
CA THR A 459 9.82 27.71 -9.87
C THR A 459 9.89 26.19 -9.86
N GLN A 460 8.95 25.55 -9.17
CA GLN A 460 8.71 24.10 -9.27
C GLN A 460 8.51 23.62 -10.72
N PHE A 461 8.23 24.55 -11.66
CA PHE A 461 8.07 24.27 -13.08
C PHE A 461 9.38 24.15 -13.87
N THR A 462 10.51 24.62 -13.33
CA THR A 462 11.80 24.71 -14.04
C THR A 462 12.24 23.37 -14.65
N PRO A 463 12.18 22.22 -13.93
CA PRO A 463 12.56 20.93 -14.52
C PRO A 463 11.70 20.53 -15.71
N TYR A 464 10.38 20.77 -15.64
CA TYR A 464 9.46 20.48 -16.72
C TYR A 464 9.79 21.31 -17.97
N ILE A 465 10.04 22.61 -17.82
CA ILE A 465 10.38 23.51 -18.92
C ILE A 465 11.66 23.05 -19.62
N ILE A 466 12.71 22.71 -18.86
CA ILE A 466 13.97 22.22 -19.41
C ILE A 466 13.75 20.92 -20.20
N LEU A 467 12.99 19.98 -19.64
CA LEU A 467 12.65 18.73 -20.32
C LEU A 467 11.85 18.97 -21.61
N PHE A 468 10.87 19.88 -21.61
CA PHE A 468 10.10 20.22 -22.81
C PHE A 468 10.97 20.88 -23.88
N VAL A 469 11.86 21.80 -23.50
CA VAL A 469 12.80 22.44 -24.43
C VAL A 469 13.70 21.40 -25.08
N PHE A 470 14.29 20.49 -24.30
CA PHE A 470 15.10 19.39 -24.84
C PHE A 470 14.28 18.47 -25.74
N TYR A 471 13.07 18.08 -25.33
CA TYR A 471 12.20 17.22 -26.12
C TYR A 471 11.88 17.84 -27.50
N VAL A 472 11.50 19.12 -27.53
CA VAL A 472 11.24 19.86 -28.77
C VAL A 472 12.51 20.00 -29.61
N ALA A 473 13.66 20.29 -28.98
CA ALA A 473 14.94 20.37 -29.67
C ALA A 473 15.32 19.04 -30.34
N PHE A 474 15.15 17.91 -29.66
CA PHE A 474 15.44 16.59 -30.22
C PHE A 474 14.58 16.31 -31.46
N ILE A 475 13.29 16.64 -31.41
CA ILE A 475 12.39 16.52 -32.56
C ILE A 475 12.83 17.45 -33.69
N ALA A 476 13.06 18.72 -33.40
CA ALA A 476 13.43 19.72 -34.40
C ALA A 476 14.73 19.36 -35.12
N ILE A 477 15.79 19.02 -34.38
CA ILE A 477 17.09 18.63 -34.94
C ILE A 477 16.94 17.35 -35.77
N THR A 478 16.17 16.37 -35.28
CA THR A 478 15.90 15.13 -36.04
C THR A 478 15.20 15.44 -37.37
N LEU A 479 14.15 16.26 -37.36
CA LEU A 479 13.39 16.60 -38.58
C LEU A 479 14.23 17.41 -39.58
N ILE A 480 15.01 18.38 -39.10
CA ILE A 480 15.92 19.19 -39.94
C ILE A 480 16.98 18.31 -40.58
N GLY A 481 17.60 17.41 -39.81
CA GLY A 481 18.60 16.45 -40.30
C GLY A 481 18.04 15.51 -41.36
N LEU A 482 16.85 14.93 -41.10
CA LEU A 482 16.16 14.06 -42.05
C LEU A 482 15.77 14.77 -43.35
N ARG A 483 15.35 16.05 -43.28
CA ARG A 483 14.96 16.84 -44.46
C ARG A 483 16.17 17.29 -45.28
N SER A 484 17.22 17.76 -44.61
CA SER A 484 18.45 18.25 -45.25
C SER A 484 19.36 17.12 -45.74
N LYS A 485 19.20 15.90 -45.21
CA LYS A 485 20.08 14.74 -45.43
C LYS A 485 21.55 15.01 -45.02
N LYS A 486 21.78 15.95 -44.10
CA LYS A 486 23.09 16.30 -43.54
C LYS A 486 23.17 15.91 -42.07
N TYR A 487 24.40 15.82 -41.53
CA TYR A 487 24.66 15.56 -40.11
C TYR A 487 24.05 14.24 -39.62
N LYS A 488 24.31 13.13 -40.33
CA LYS A 488 23.77 11.80 -40.03
C LYS A 488 24.05 11.38 -38.59
N VAL A 489 25.24 11.65 -38.06
CA VAL A 489 25.57 11.26 -36.67
C VAL A 489 24.70 12.03 -35.67
N LEU A 490 24.68 13.36 -35.78
CA LEU A 490 23.89 14.24 -34.89
C LEU A 490 22.39 13.94 -34.97
N THR A 491 21.87 13.73 -36.18
CA THR A 491 20.47 13.37 -36.42
C THR A 491 20.11 12.05 -35.74
N GLY A 492 21.00 11.06 -35.83
CA GLY A 492 20.80 9.75 -35.19
C GLY A 492 20.84 9.83 -33.66
N VAL A 493 21.72 10.68 -33.12
CA VAL A 493 21.83 10.90 -31.68
C VAL A 493 20.55 11.51 -31.12
N ASN A 494 20.06 12.57 -31.76
CA ASN A 494 18.82 13.24 -31.36
C ASN A 494 17.59 12.35 -31.56
N LEU A 495 17.57 11.53 -32.62
CA LEU A 495 16.51 10.54 -32.81
C LEU A 495 16.44 9.55 -31.64
N ASN A 496 17.59 9.01 -31.20
CA ASN A 496 17.63 8.13 -30.03
C ASN A 496 17.14 8.82 -28.75
N TRP A 497 17.51 10.07 -28.50
CA TRP A 497 17.01 10.83 -27.34
C TRP A 497 15.50 11.09 -27.42
N PHE A 498 14.99 11.50 -28.58
CA PHE A 498 13.55 11.61 -28.82
C PHE A 498 12.82 10.29 -28.51
N VAL A 499 13.32 9.17 -29.03
CA VAL A 499 12.71 7.84 -28.80
C VAL A 499 12.70 7.48 -27.31
N ALA A 500 13.78 7.74 -26.57
CA ALA A 500 13.88 7.45 -25.14
C ALA A 500 12.97 8.35 -24.29
N THR A 501 13.01 9.66 -24.51
CA THR A 501 12.19 10.65 -23.79
C THR A 501 10.68 10.52 -24.09
N ASN A 502 10.31 10.06 -25.28
CA ASN A 502 8.91 9.83 -25.65
C ASN A 502 8.21 8.76 -24.78
N ILE A 503 8.96 7.93 -24.04
CA ILE A 503 8.39 7.01 -23.03
C ILE A 503 7.71 7.78 -21.91
N PHE A 504 8.28 8.92 -21.52
CA PHE A 504 7.91 9.63 -20.29
C PHE A 504 7.14 10.92 -20.55
N ILE A 505 7.15 11.44 -21.78
CA ILE A 505 6.61 12.76 -22.08
C ILE A 505 5.14 12.95 -21.65
N GLY A 506 4.30 11.92 -21.80
CA GLY A 506 2.91 11.99 -21.37
C GLY A 506 2.75 12.11 -19.85
N ILE A 507 3.58 11.37 -19.09
CA ILE A 507 3.62 11.46 -17.62
C ILE A 507 4.10 12.86 -17.21
N VAL A 508 5.18 13.34 -17.83
CA VAL A 508 5.74 14.68 -17.58
C VAL A 508 4.72 15.78 -17.87
N MET A 509 3.94 15.68 -18.94
CA MET A 509 2.86 16.62 -19.25
C MET A 509 1.75 16.63 -18.20
N LEU A 510 1.32 15.45 -17.75
CA LEU A 510 0.28 15.34 -16.74
C LEU A 510 0.75 15.83 -15.37
N SER A 511 1.99 15.51 -14.99
CA SER A 511 2.61 16.02 -13.77
C SER A 511 2.76 17.54 -13.80
N PHE A 512 3.26 18.11 -14.90
CA PHE A 512 3.34 19.56 -15.09
C PHE A 512 1.96 20.22 -14.94
N TYR A 513 0.93 19.67 -15.60
CA TYR A 513 -0.43 20.19 -15.49
C TYR A 513 -0.97 20.09 -14.07
N THR A 514 -0.73 18.98 -13.38
CA THR A 514 -1.18 18.76 -11.99
C THR A 514 -0.52 19.75 -11.04
N ASP A 515 0.79 19.95 -11.15
CA ASP A 515 1.51 20.93 -10.34
C ASP A 515 1.03 22.36 -10.64
N PHE A 516 0.83 22.69 -11.91
CA PHE A 516 0.33 24.00 -12.32
C PHE A 516 -1.07 24.27 -11.76
N ARG A 517 -1.98 23.29 -11.84
CA ARG A 517 -3.32 23.39 -11.25
C ARG A 517 -3.26 23.48 -9.72
N SER A 518 -2.35 22.74 -9.08
CA SER A 518 -2.17 22.82 -7.64
C SER A 518 -1.76 24.22 -7.19
N GLU A 519 -0.89 24.91 -7.93
CA GLU A 519 -0.48 26.29 -7.63
C GLU A 519 -1.61 27.29 -7.89
N MET A 520 -2.39 27.14 -8.97
CA MET A 520 -3.54 28.01 -9.24
C MET A 520 -4.65 27.90 -8.19
N LEU A 521 -4.82 26.72 -7.61
CA LEU A 521 -5.84 26.44 -6.59
C LEU A 521 -5.33 26.72 -5.18
N TYR A 522 -4.01 26.80 -4.99
CA TYR A 522 -3.41 27.06 -3.70
C TYR A 522 -3.60 28.52 -3.32
N ASP A 523 -4.31 28.72 -2.21
CA ASP A 523 -4.45 30.02 -1.58
C ASP A 523 -3.56 30.04 -0.33
N SER A 524 -2.51 30.86 -0.37
CA SER A 524 -1.56 31.00 0.75
C SER A 524 -2.20 31.58 2.01
N THR A 525 -3.42 32.09 1.94
CA THR A 525 -4.17 32.60 3.10
C THR A 525 -4.99 31.51 3.80
N ASN A 526 -5.22 30.37 3.15
CA ASN A 526 -5.84 29.21 3.78
C ASN A 526 -4.79 28.45 4.62
N GLN A 527 -5.19 27.97 5.81
CA GLN A 527 -4.31 27.18 6.69
C GLN A 527 -4.04 25.75 6.19
N ILE A 528 -4.43 25.43 4.96
CA ILE A 528 -4.33 24.09 4.38
C ILE A 528 -3.03 23.99 3.60
N SER A 529 -2.20 22.99 3.91
CA SER A 529 -0.96 22.77 3.17
C SER A 529 -1.22 22.36 1.71
N ILE A 530 -0.26 22.58 0.81
CA ILE A 530 -0.41 22.13 -0.59
C ILE A 530 -0.58 20.60 -0.71
N TYR A 531 -0.01 19.84 0.23
CA TYR A 531 -0.16 18.39 0.30
C TYR A 531 -1.59 18.00 0.67
N GLU A 532 -2.15 18.66 1.68
CA GLU A 532 -3.53 18.45 2.10
C GLU A 532 -4.52 18.90 1.01
N LEU A 533 -4.22 19.99 0.30
CA LEU A 533 -5.00 20.42 -0.86
C LEU A 533 -5.03 19.34 -1.95
N ARG A 534 -3.89 18.69 -2.26
CA ARG A 534 -3.83 17.60 -3.24
C ARG A 534 -4.67 16.39 -2.84
N GLN A 535 -4.79 16.12 -1.53
CA GLN A 535 -5.55 14.98 -1.00
C GLN A 535 -7.04 15.28 -0.79
N THR A 536 -7.44 16.55 -0.71
CA THR A 536 -8.83 16.94 -0.41
C THR A 536 -9.56 17.55 -1.60
N ASN A 537 -8.83 18.19 -2.52
CA ASN A 537 -9.43 18.83 -3.69
C ASN A 537 -9.83 17.79 -4.75
N LYS A 538 -11.11 17.79 -5.12
CA LYS A 538 -11.69 16.84 -6.09
C LYS A 538 -11.03 16.90 -7.47
N GLU A 539 -10.60 18.07 -7.93
CA GLU A 539 -9.93 18.21 -9.23
C GLU A 539 -8.53 17.58 -9.19
N LEU A 540 -7.75 17.85 -8.14
CA LEU A 540 -6.39 17.30 -7.99
C LEU A 540 -6.41 15.78 -7.77
N LEU A 541 -7.37 15.27 -6.98
CA LEU A 541 -7.59 13.84 -6.81
C LEU A 541 -7.94 13.16 -8.15
N MET A 542 -8.81 13.79 -8.95
CA MET A 542 -9.16 13.30 -10.28
C MET A 542 -7.92 13.24 -11.18
N LEU A 543 -7.05 14.27 -11.16
CA LEU A 543 -5.80 14.27 -11.93
C LEU A 543 -4.81 13.19 -11.47
N GLN A 544 -4.73 12.93 -10.17
CA GLN A 544 -3.93 11.84 -9.62
C GLN A 544 -4.44 10.47 -10.09
N GLN A 545 -5.75 10.23 -10.04
CA GLN A 545 -6.36 9.01 -10.57
C GLN A 545 -6.13 8.86 -12.08
N PHE A 546 -6.21 9.97 -12.84
CA PHE A 546 -5.84 9.97 -14.25
C PHE A 546 -4.37 9.61 -14.46
N ALA A 547 -3.47 10.06 -13.59
CA ALA A 547 -2.04 9.72 -13.68
C ALA A 547 -1.79 8.24 -13.42
N GLU A 548 -2.44 7.67 -12.41
CA GLU A 548 -2.39 6.24 -12.13
C GLU A 548 -2.90 5.43 -13.32
N PHE A 549 -4.04 5.81 -13.89
CA PHE A 549 -4.59 5.17 -15.09
C PHE A 549 -3.67 5.33 -16.31
N PHE A 550 -3.07 6.51 -16.46
CA PHE A 550 -2.13 6.79 -17.54
C PHE A 550 -0.89 5.90 -17.47
N LEU A 551 -0.41 5.50 -16.30
CA LEU A 551 0.70 4.55 -16.17
C LEU A 551 0.39 3.18 -16.81
N TYR A 552 -0.86 2.72 -16.78
CA TYR A 552 -1.28 1.49 -17.47
C TYR A 552 -1.35 1.66 -18.99
N ILE A 553 -1.84 2.82 -19.45
CA ILE A 553 -2.06 3.10 -20.87
C ILE A 553 -0.76 3.51 -21.59
N ASN A 554 0.16 4.19 -20.90
CA ASN A 554 1.35 4.79 -21.49
C ASN A 554 2.22 3.78 -22.26
N PRO A 555 2.49 2.57 -21.76
CA PRO A 555 3.19 1.55 -22.55
C PRO A 555 2.48 1.24 -23.87
N ILE A 556 1.15 1.09 -23.85
CA ILE A 556 0.35 0.80 -25.05
C ILE A 556 0.42 1.95 -26.06
N LEU A 557 0.25 3.19 -25.60
CA LEU A 557 0.39 4.38 -26.46
C LEU A 557 1.78 4.46 -27.06
N TYR A 558 2.82 4.14 -26.28
CA TYR A 558 4.17 4.10 -26.79
C TYR A 558 4.33 3.02 -27.86
N LEU A 559 3.82 1.80 -27.66
CA LEU A 559 3.86 0.74 -28.68
C LEU A 559 3.26 1.23 -30.01
N ILE A 560 2.11 1.91 -29.95
CA ILE A 560 1.46 2.50 -31.14
C ILE A 560 2.35 3.58 -31.76
N SER A 561 2.87 4.51 -30.95
CA SER A 561 3.75 5.58 -31.44
C SER A 561 5.04 5.03 -32.09
N PHE A 562 5.58 3.93 -31.57
CA PHE A 562 6.81 3.33 -32.05
C PHE A 562 6.68 2.80 -33.48
N TYR A 563 5.47 2.36 -33.87
CA TYR A 563 5.19 2.00 -35.26
C TYR A 563 5.53 3.13 -36.25
N PHE A 564 5.24 4.38 -35.88
CA PHE A 564 5.55 5.56 -36.68
C PHE A 564 7.03 5.96 -36.58
N ILE A 565 7.62 5.85 -35.38
CA ILE A 565 9.03 6.14 -35.13
C ILE A 565 9.97 5.27 -35.99
N ILE A 566 9.61 4.01 -36.27
CA ILE A 566 10.38 3.13 -37.16
C ILE A 566 10.63 3.78 -38.53
N ASN A 567 9.69 4.56 -39.06
CA ASN A 567 9.90 5.26 -40.33
C ASN A 567 11.01 6.32 -40.24
N LEU A 568 11.16 6.97 -39.08
CA LEU A 568 12.25 7.94 -38.84
C LEU A 568 13.60 7.23 -38.86
N TYR A 569 13.72 6.07 -38.20
CA TYR A 569 14.94 5.25 -38.25
C TYR A 569 15.28 4.80 -39.66
N LYS A 570 14.29 4.36 -40.44
CA LYS A 570 14.50 3.97 -41.84
C LYS A 570 14.99 5.14 -42.71
N LYS A 571 14.40 6.33 -42.55
CA LYS A 571 14.84 7.54 -43.26
C LYS A 571 16.25 7.96 -42.84
N TRP A 572 16.53 7.92 -41.54
CA TRP A 572 17.84 8.25 -40.98
C TRP A 572 18.93 7.29 -41.50
N GLN A 573 18.65 5.98 -41.51
CA GLN A 573 19.61 5.00 -41.97
C GLN A 573 19.99 5.21 -43.45
N ALA A 574 19.02 5.60 -44.28
CA ALA A 574 19.19 5.87 -45.70
C ALA A 574 19.93 7.20 -46.00
N MET A 575 20.28 8.00 -44.98
CA MET A 575 21.13 9.18 -45.17
C MET A 575 22.54 8.79 -45.63
N PRO A 576 23.21 9.60 -46.46
CA PRO A 576 24.61 9.36 -46.83
C PRO A 576 25.51 9.38 -45.60
N GLU A 577 26.56 8.55 -45.61
CA GLU A 577 27.61 8.65 -44.58
C GLU A 577 28.39 9.96 -44.77
N GLU A 578 28.81 10.56 -43.65
CA GLU A 578 29.58 11.81 -43.62
C GLU A 578 31.03 11.61 -44.07
#